data_AF-A0A7X2MT64-F1
#
_entry.id   AF-A0A7X2MT64-F1
#
_cell.length_a   1.000
_cell.length_b   1.000
_cell.length_c   1.000
_cell.angle_alpha   90.00
_cell.angle_beta   90.00
_cell.angle_gamma   90.00
#
_symmetry.space_group_name_H-M   'P 1'
#
loop_
_entity.id
_entity.type
_entity.pdbx_description
1 polymer ?
#
loop_
_entity_poly.entity_id
_entity_poly.type
_entity_poly.pdbx_seq_one_letter_code
_entity_poly.pdbx_strand_id
1 'polypeptide(L)'
;LSQPGNGSLLATHADRKELFINAGKRIVSLTKRYYEQDDVNMLPRNIANKAAFENAMMLDIAMGGSTNTVLHLLAAAQEGDIDFNISDIDRLSRKVPQLCKVAPSTPKYHMEDVHRAGGVFAILGELDRAGLFDSSARNILQQTMRETLDQYDIMLTKDQAVKDMFRAGPAGIRT
;
A
#
# COMPACT_ATOMS: atom_id res chain seq x y z
N LEU A 1 -3.07 0.84 -4.68
CA LEU A 1 -2.97 1.29 -6.09
C LEU A 1 -1.54 1.64 -6.54
N SER A 2 -0.49 1.26 -5.79
CA SER A 2 0.89 1.63 -6.12
C SER A 2 1.78 0.40 -6.09
N GLN A 3 2.99 0.53 -6.63
CA GLN A 3 3.96 -0.56 -6.59
C GLN A 3 4.52 -0.72 -5.17
N PRO A 4 4.99 -1.93 -4.82
CA PRO A 4 5.70 -2.15 -3.57
C PRO A 4 6.86 -1.19 -3.38
N GLY A 5 7.05 -0.75 -2.13
CA GLY A 5 8.02 0.28 -1.79
C GLY A 5 7.56 1.73 -2.05
N ASN A 6 6.60 1.99 -2.95
CA ASN A 6 6.26 3.38 -3.31
C ASN A 6 5.83 4.26 -2.13
N GLY A 7 5.09 3.68 -1.17
CA GLY A 7 4.60 4.40 0.00
C GLY A 7 5.63 4.64 1.11
N SER A 8 6.84 4.07 1.03
CA SER A 8 7.81 4.16 2.14
C SER A 8 9.28 4.29 1.72
N LEU A 9 9.66 3.90 0.49
CA LEU A 9 11.04 4.03 0.00
C LEU A 9 11.48 5.49 0.03
N LEU A 10 12.70 5.77 0.46
CA LEU A 10 13.13 7.15 0.70
C LEU A 10 13.31 7.91 -0.61
N ALA A 11 12.84 9.17 -0.63
CA ALA A 11 12.83 10.00 -1.83
C ALA A 11 14.22 10.19 -2.46
N THR A 12 15.27 10.25 -1.64
CA THR A 12 16.67 10.43 -2.08
C THR A 12 17.40 9.13 -2.37
N HIS A 13 16.76 7.97 -2.18
CA HIS A 13 17.41 6.67 -2.41
C HIS A 13 17.55 6.39 -3.91
N ALA A 14 18.66 5.77 -4.32
CA ALA A 14 18.92 5.44 -5.73
C ALA A 14 17.81 4.57 -6.34
N ASP A 15 17.24 3.66 -5.55
CA ASP A 15 16.17 2.75 -5.98
C ASP A 15 14.85 3.45 -6.33
N ARG A 16 14.65 4.72 -5.94
CA ARG A 16 13.48 5.50 -6.38
C ARG A 16 13.41 5.63 -7.89
N LYS A 17 14.57 5.69 -8.57
CA LYS A 17 14.64 5.72 -10.03
C LYS A 17 14.00 4.47 -10.64
N GLU A 18 14.28 3.30 -10.08
CA GLU A 18 13.71 2.04 -10.56
C GLU A 18 12.20 1.97 -10.37
N LEU A 19 11.65 2.54 -9.28
CA LEU A 19 10.20 2.64 -9.11
C LEU A 19 9.54 3.44 -10.24
N PHE A 20 10.14 4.55 -10.68
CA PHE A 20 9.60 5.35 -11.79
C PHE A 20 9.67 4.62 -13.13
N ILE A 21 10.81 3.99 -13.43
CA ILE A 21 10.99 3.19 -14.66
C ILE A 21 9.98 2.04 -14.68
N ASN A 22 9.84 1.33 -13.56
CA ASN A 22 8.90 0.23 -13.44
C ASN A 22 7.45 0.72 -13.51
N ALA A 23 7.13 1.93 -13.05
CA ALA A 23 5.79 2.52 -13.21
C ALA A 23 5.46 2.75 -14.68
N GLY A 24 6.39 3.31 -15.46
CA GLY A 24 6.24 3.47 -16.91
C GLY A 24 6.04 2.14 -17.63
N LYS A 25 6.86 1.14 -17.31
CA LYS A 25 6.68 -0.23 -17.87
C LYS A 25 5.34 -0.83 -17.48
N ARG A 26 4.92 -0.64 -16.21
CA ARG A 26 3.69 -1.23 -15.67
C ARG A 26 2.45 -0.68 -16.36
N ILE A 27 2.35 0.63 -16.53
CA ILE A 27 1.15 1.20 -17.16
C ILE A 27 1.02 0.74 -18.62
N VAL A 28 2.12 0.67 -19.38
CA VAL A 28 2.11 0.12 -20.75
C VAL A 28 1.70 -1.35 -20.76
N SER A 29 2.17 -2.16 -19.80
CA SER A 29 1.75 -3.55 -19.70
C SER A 29 0.24 -3.68 -19.38
N LEU A 30 -0.29 -2.88 -18.46
CA LEU A 30 -1.71 -2.89 -18.09
C LEU A 30 -2.59 -2.45 -19.26
N THR A 31 -2.20 -1.41 -20.01
CA THR A 31 -2.97 -0.95 -21.18
C THR A 31 -2.98 -2.00 -22.28
N LYS A 32 -1.85 -2.66 -22.56
CA LYS A 32 -1.80 -3.77 -23.54
C LYS A 32 -2.72 -4.92 -23.15
N ARG A 33 -2.77 -5.30 -21.87
CA ARG A 33 -3.68 -6.37 -21.43
C ARG A 33 -5.15 -6.03 -21.68
N TYR A 34 -5.54 -4.77 -21.47
CA TYR A 34 -6.89 -4.35 -21.80
C TYR A 34 -7.14 -4.32 -23.31
N TYR A 35 -6.32 -3.61 -24.08
CA TYR A 35 -6.57 -3.37 -25.50
C TYR A 35 -6.26 -4.56 -26.43
N GLU A 36 -5.34 -5.44 -26.04
CA GLU A 36 -4.91 -6.59 -26.86
C GLU A 36 -5.48 -7.92 -26.37
N GLN A 37 -5.93 -8.02 -25.10
CA GLN A 37 -6.37 -9.28 -24.48
C GLN A 37 -7.76 -9.18 -23.84
N ASP A 38 -8.45 -8.04 -24.00
CA ASP A 38 -9.77 -7.76 -23.40
C ASP A 38 -9.81 -7.97 -21.87
N ASP A 39 -8.67 -7.82 -21.19
CA ASP A 39 -8.62 -8.01 -19.74
C ASP A 39 -9.14 -6.78 -18.99
N VAL A 40 -10.46 -6.77 -18.79
CA VAL A 40 -11.15 -5.73 -18.03
C VAL A 40 -10.65 -5.62 -16.59
N ASN A 41 -10.04 -6.65 -16.00
CA ASN A 41 -9.59 -6.60 -14.60
C ASN A 41 -8.51 -5.53 -14.36
N MET A 42 -7.85 -5.06 -15.42
CA MET A 42 -6.80 -4.05 -15.35
C MET A 42 -7.33 -2.61 -15.33
N LEU A 43 -8.65 -2.42 -15.52
CA LEU A 43 -9.27 -1.11 -15.47
C LEU A 43 -9.19 -0.51 -14.06
N PRO A 44 -9.02 0.81 -13.92
CA PRO A 44 -8.87 1.46 -12.61
C PRO A 44 -9.97 1.10 -11.60
N ARG A 45 -11.24 1.05 -12.01
CA ARG A 45 -12.37 0.71 -11.13
C ARG A 45 -12.41 -0.76 -10.71
N ASN A 46 -11.80 -1.65 -11.48
CA ASN A 46 -11.71 -3.07 -11.14
C ASN A 46 -10.58 -3.35 -10.13
N ILE A 47 -9.58 -2.46 -10.06
CA ILE A 47 -8.52 -2.50 -9.05
C ILE A 47 -8.91 -1.66 -7.82
N ALA A 48 -9.37 -0.43 -8.02
CA ALA A 48 -9.82 0.50 -6.99
C ALA A 48 -11.31 0.27 -6.66
N ASN A 49 -11.64 -0.96 -6.27
CA ASN A 49 -12.99 -1.35 -5.90
C ASN A 49 -13.22 -1.18 -4.38
N LYS A 50 -14.45 -1.48 -3.91
CA LYS A 50 -14.82 -1.37 -2.49
C LYS A 50 -13.81 -2.05 -1.54
N ALA A 51 -13.39 -3.27 -1.83
CA ALA A 51 -12.41 -3.98 -0.99
C ALA A 51 -11.06 -3.24 -0.91
N ALA A 52 -10.61 -2.66 -2.03
CA ALA A 52 -9.39 -1.85 -2.04
C ALA A 52 -9.51 -0.57 -1.20
N PHE A 53 -10.69 0.07 -1.17
CA PHE A 53 -10.96 1.23 -0.33
C PHE A 53 -11.04 0.86 1.16
N GLU A 54 -11.68 -0.26 1.51
CA GLU A 54 -11.68 -0.76 2.89
C GLU A 54 -10.27 -1.09 3.36
N ASN A 55 -9.49 -1.80 2.55
CA ASN A 55 -8.08 -2.09 2.82
C ASN A 55 -7.24 -0.81 2.99
N ALA A 56 -7.47 0.21 2.17
CA ALA A 56 -6.79 1.50 2.30
C ALA A 56 -7.13 2.19 3.63
N MET A 57 -8.40 2.17 4.04
CA MET A 57 -8.83 2.73 5.32
C MET A 57 -8.29 1.94 6.51
N MET A 58 -8.25 0.60 6.43
CA MET A 58 -7.65 -0.25 7.46
C MET A 58 -6.17 0.08 7.66
N LEU A 59 -5.41 0.25 6.57
CA LEU A 59 -4.02 0.68 6.64
C LEU A 59 -3.89 2.07 7.28
N ASP A 60 -4.71 3.04 6.87
CA ASP A 60 -4.67 4.40 7.43
C ASP A 60 -4.97 4.40 8.95
N ILE A 61 -5.98 3.63 9.41
CA ILE A 61 -6.27 3.45 10.84
C ILE A 61 -5.08 2.80 11.56
N ALA A 62 -4.53 1.71 11.01
CA ALA A 62 -3.41 1.00 11.61
C ALA A 62 -2.17 1.89 11.75
N MET A 63 -1.97 2.83 10.83
CA MET A 63 -0.87 3.79 10.86
C MET A 63 -1.13 5.00 11.77
N GLY A 64 -2.36 5.21 12.24
CA GLY A 64 -2.76 6.46 12.89
C GLY A 64 -2.70 7.64 11.92
N GLY A 65 -3.26 7.44 10.72
CA GLY A 65 -3.22 8.38 9.61
C GLY A 65 -3.96 9.70 9.85
N SER A 66 -3.84 10.61 8.89
CA SER A 66 -4.42 11.94 8.98
C SER A 66 -5.94 11.88 8.88
N THR A 67 -6.65 12.67 9.68
CA THR A 67 -8.11 12.83 9.53
C THR A 67 -8.50 13.35 8.14
N ASN A 68 -7.58 14.01 7.43
CA ASN A 68 -7.80 14.42 6.03
C ASN A 68 -7.90 13.24 5.06
N THR A 69 -7.34 12.07 5.40
CA THR A 69 -7.48 10.86 4.58
C THR A 69 -8.95 10.49 4.40
N VAL A 70 -9.81 10.73 5.40
CA VAL A 70 -11.26 10.53 5.30
C VAL A 70 -11.84 11.33 4.14
N LEU A 71 -11.51 12.61 4.03
CA LEU A 71 -12.01 13.47 2.95
C LEU A 71 -11.52 13.00 1.58
N HIS A 72 -10.24 12.65 1.46
CA HIS A 72 -9.65 12.20 0.21
C HIS A 72 -10.19 10.84 -0.25
N LEU A 73 -10.38 9.88 0.66
CA LEU A 73 -10.93 8.57 0.32
C LEU A 73 -12.40 8.69 -0.11
N LEU A 74 -13.21 9.50 0.58
CA LEU A 74 -14.61 9.73 0.18
C LEU A 74 -14.71 10.40 -1.19
N ALA A 75 -13.89 11.42 -1.45
CA ALA A 75 -13.84 12.07 -2.76
C ALA A 75 -13.41 11.10 -3.88
N ALA A 76 -12.38 10.28 -3.62
CA ALA A 76 -11.92 9.28 -4.58
C ALA A 76 -12.96 8.18 -4.83
N ALA A 77 -13.69 7.76 -3.79
CA ALA A 77 -14.78 6.79 -3.92
C ALA A 77 -15.91 7.36 -4.78
N GLN A 78 -16.28 8.62 -4.56
CA GLN A 78 -17.30 9.32 -5.35
C GLN A 78 -16.90 9.39 -6.84
N GLU A 79 -15.67 9.78 -7.17
CA GLU A 79 -15.21 9.82 -8.58
C GLU A 79 -15.06 8.43 -9.22
N GLY A 80 -14.73 7.45 -8.39
CA GLY A 80 -14.64 6.05 -8.79
C GLY A 80 -16.01 5.38 -8.97
N ASP A 81 -17.10 6.03 -8.57
CA ASP A 81 -18.43 5.42 -8.43
C ASP A 81 -18.40 4.14 -7.58
N ILE A 82 -17.68 4.23 -6.45
CA ILE A 82 -17.50 3.14 -5.49
C ILE A 82 -18.43 3.38 -4.31
N ASP A 83 -19.23 2.37 -3.96
CA ASP A 83 -20.09 2.40 -2.77
C ASP A 83 -19.27 2.34 -1.48
N PHE A 84 -18.55 3.41 -1.14
CA PHE A 84 -17.76 3.56 0.08
C PHE A 84 -18.06 4.92 0.72
N ASN A 85 -18.58 4.90 1.94
CA ASN A 85 -19.10 6.07 2.62
C ASN A 85 -18.62 6.17 4.08
N ILE A 86 -19.03 7.23 4.78
CA ILE A 86 -18.57 7.51 6.14
C ILE A 86 -18.93 6.40 7.15
N SER A 87 -20.02 5.66 6.92
CA SER A 87 -20.43 4.57 7.82
C SER A 87 -19.47 3.37 7.74
N ASP A 88 -18.82 3.16 6.60
CA ASP A 88 -17.77 2.14 6.47
C ASP A 88 -16.56 2.52 7.30
N ILE A 89 -16.17 3.79 7.26
CA ILE A 89 -15.03 4.31 8.03
C ILE A 89 -15.28 4.16 9.53
N ASP A 90 -16.47 4.52 10.03
CA ASP A 90 -16.84 4.31 11.43
C ASP A 90 -16.77 2.81 11.81
N ARG A 91 -17.37 1.94 10.98
CA ARG A 91 -17.35 0.48 11.21
C ARG A 91 -15.94 -0.08 11.26
N LEU A 92 -15.04 0.37 10.38
CA LEU A 92 -13.64 -0.09 10.34
C LEU A 92 -12.84 0.45 11.52
N SER A 93 -13.02 1.71 11.91
CA SER A 93 -12.29 2.32 13.04
C SER A 93 -12.55 1.62 14.38
N ARG A 94 -13.72 0.98 14.54
CA ARG A 94 -14.07 0.18 15.73
C ARG A 94 -13.39 -1.19 15.77
N LYS A 95 -12.87 -1.67 14.64
CA LYS A 95 -12.30 -3.03 14.49
C LYS A 95 -10.79 -3.02 14.36
N VAL A 96 -10.23 -2.04 13.66
CA VAL A 96 -8.82 -1.99 13.31
C VAL A 96 -8.03 -1.29 14.42
N PRO A 97 -7.06 -1.96 15.06
CA PRO A 97 -6.21 -1.33 16.06
C PRO A 97 -5.18 -0.41 15.40
N GLN A 98 -4.77 0.64 16.11
CA GLN A 98 -3.58 1.41 15.74
C GLN A 98 -2.32 0.59 16.05
N LEU A 99 -1.63 0.10 15.03
CA LEU A 99 -0.44 -0.74 15.13
C LEU A 99 0.85 0.07 15.17
N CYS A 100 0.88 1.23 14.50
CA CYS A 100 2.09 2.03 14.34
C CYS A 100 2.00 3.35 15.10
N LYS A 101 3.16 3.81 15.60
CA LYS A 101 3.36 5.19 16.07
C LYS A 101 4.42 5.82 15.18
N VAL A 102 4.00 6.70 14.29
CA VAL A 102 4.85 7.50 13.41
C VAL A 102 4.52 8.98 13.64
N ALA A 103 5.47 9.88 13.39
CA ALA A 103 5.23 11.32 13.39
C ALA A 103 3.97 11.65 12.54
N PRO A 104 3.04 12.48 13.06
CA PRO A 104 3.16 13.33 14.25
C PRO A 104 2.78 12.67 15.59
N SER A 105 2.26 11.43 15.60
CA SER A 105 1.82 10.74 16.82
C SER A 105 2.96 10.46 17.82
N THR A 106 4.20 10.53 17.35
CA THR A 106 5.42 10.44 18.15
C THR A 106 6.53 11.25 17.49
N PRO A 107 7.42 11.91 18.24
CA PRO A 107 8.61 12.55 17.68
C PRO A 107 9.75 11.55 17.38
N LYS A 108 9.60 10.27 17.77
CA LYS A 108 10.69 9.28 17.75
C LYS A 108 10.85 8.54 16.43
N TYR A 109 9.77 8.33 15.69
CA TYR A 109 9.76 7.48 14.51
C TYR A 109 9.16 8.22 13.33
N HIS A 110 9.84 8.11 12.19
CA HIS A 110 9.49 8.77 10.93
C HIS A 110 9.28 7.72 9.82
N MET A 111 8.96 8.17 8.61
CA MET A 111 8.64 7.27 7.51
C MET A 111 9.83 6.37 7.11
N GLU A 112 11.06 6.84 7.31
CA GLU A 112 12.28 6.06 7.15
C GLU A 112 12.39 4.89 8.12
N ASP A 113 11.89 5.04 9.35
CA ASP A 113 11.87 3.97 10.34
C ASP A 113 10.80 2.95 9.98
N VAL A 114 9.63 3.43 9.51
CA VAL A 114 8.57 2.57 8.97
C VAL A 114 9.11 1.76 7.78
N HIS A 115 9.82 2.39 6.85
CA HIS A 115 10.42 1.71 5.71
C HIS A 115 11.39 0.61 6.15
N ARG A 116 12.28 0.92 7.10
CA ARG A 116 13.26 -0.02 7.66
C ARG A 116 12.64 -1.18 8.43
N ALA A 117 11.47 -0.97 9.02
CA ALA A 117 10.68 -2.02 9.66
C ALA A 117 9.95 -2.93 8.67
N GLY A 118 10.19 -2.80 7.35
CA GLY A 118 9.49 -3.55 6.29
C GLY A 118 8.39 -2.77 5.57
N GLY A 119 8.28 -1.47 5.86
CA GLY A 119 7.42 -0.53 5.17
C GLY A 119 5.93 -0.85 5.29
N VAL A 120 5.16 -0.35 4.33
CA VAL A 120 3.71 -0.57 4.26
C VAL A 120 3.35 -2.07 4.22
N PHE A 121 4.17 -2.91 3.58
CA PHE A 121 3.87 -4.34 3.45
C PHE A 121 3.99 -5.11 4.76
N ALA A 122 4.89 -4.72 5.67
CA ALA A 122 4.93 -5.29 7.02
C ALA A 122 3.62 -5.00 7.78
N ILE A 123 3.09 -3.78 7.68
CA ILE A 123 1.83 -3.38 8.33
C ILE A 123 0.65 -4.16 7.75
N LEU A 124 0.57 -4.24 6.41
CA LEU A 124 -0.45 -5.04 5.74
C LEU A 124 -0.35 -6.53 6.11
N GLY A 125 0.87 -7.07 6.27
CA GLY A 125 1.09 -8.43 6.73
C GLY A 125 0.56 -8.68 8.14
N GLU A 126 0.72 -7.73 9.07
CA GLU A 126 0.11 -7.85 10.40
C GLU A 126 -1.42 -7.79 10.36
N LEU A 127 -1.99 -6.93 9.51
CA LEU A 127 -3.45 -6.87 9.34
C LEU A 127 -4.00 -8.18 8.73
N ASP A 128 -3.29 -8.77 7.78
CA ASP A 128 -3.61 -10.09 7.19
C ASP A 128 -3.56 -11.19 8.24
N ARG A 129 -2.49 -11.26 9.05
CA ARG A 129 -2.36 -12.22 10.17
C ARG A 129 -3.47 -12.06 11.22
N ALA A 130 -3.96 -10.85 11.43
CA ALA A 130 -5.07 -10.56 12.33
C ALA A 130 -6.46 -10.85 11.72
N GLY A 131 -6.54 -11.25 10.46
CA GLY A 131 -7.82 -11.45 9.76
C GLY A 131 -8.59 -10.16 9.51
N LEU A 132 -7.90 -9.02 9.48
CA LEU A 132 -8.48 -7.69 9.34
C LEU A 132 -8.28 -7.09 7.94
N PHE A 133 -7.75 -7.85 6.99
CA PHE A 133 -7.38 -7.38 5.66
C PHE A 133 -7.94 -8.33 4.58
N ASP A 134 -8.51 -7.78 3.51
CA ASP A 134 -8.95 -8.59 2.38
C ASP A 134 -7.77 -8.87 1.44
N SER A 135 -7.15 -10.03 1.62
CA SER A 135 -6.01 -10.49 0.82
C SER A 135 -6.39 -10.97 -0.59
N SER A 136 -7.68 -11.13 -0.88
CA SER A 136 -8.17 -11.58 -2.19
C SER A 136 -8.21 -10.44 -3.22
N ALA A 137 -8.25 -9.19 -2.74
CA ALA A 137 -8.27 -8.01 -3.59
C ALA A 137 -7.07 -7.98 -4.56
N ARG A 138 -7.32 -7.62 -5.82
CA ARG A 138 -6.27 -7.49 -6.83
C ARG A 138 -5.59 -6.13 -6.77
N ASN A 139 -4.32 -6.08 -7.16
CA ASN A 139 -3.55 -4.85 -7.26
C ASN A 139 -2.94 -4.63 -8.66
N ILE A 140 -2.19 -3.54 -8.81
CA ILE A 140 -1.60 -3.14 -10.09
C ILE A 140 -0.49 -4.08 -10.60
N LEU A 141 0.02 -4.98 -9.75
CA LEU A 141 0.93 -6.05 -10.16
C LEU A 141 0.19 -7.22 -10.79
N GLN A 142 -1.14 -7.13 -10.91
CA GLN A 142 -2.02 -8.16 -11.48
C GLN A 142 -2.13 -9.42 -10.61
N GLN A 143 -1.72 -9.26 -9.36
CA GLN A 143 -1.72 -10.26 -8.31
C GLN A 143 -2.80 -9.92 -7.28
N THR A 144 -3.25 -10.93 -6.57
CA THR A 144 -3.94 -10.76 -5.30
C THR A 144 -3.01 -10.13 -4.27
N MET A 145 -3.58 -9.45 -3.28
CA MET A 145 -2.78 -8.91 -2.19
C MET A 145 -2.08 -10.03 -1.39
N ARG A 146 -2.65 -11.24 -1.32
CA ARG A 146 -1.98 -12.43 -0.77
C ARG A 146 -0.67 -12.75 -1.48
N GLU A 147 -0.72 -12.91 -2.80
CA GLU A 147 0.48 -13.22 -3.61
C GLU A 147 1.53 -12.11 -3.49
N THR A 148 1.10 -10.86 -3.36
CA THR A 148 2.03 -9.75 -3.14
C THR A 148 2.60 -9.74 -1.72
N LEU A 149 1.82 -10.08 -0.69
CA LEU A 149 2.34 -10.25 0.67
C LEU A 149 3.38 -11.37 0.74
N ASP A 150 3.15 -12.49 0.06
CA ASP A 150 4.14 -13.59 -0.04
C ASP A 150 5.50 -13.14 -0.60
N GLN A 151 5.49 -12.13 -1.47
CA GLN A 151 6.70 -11.58 -2.09
C GLN A 151 7.34 -10.45 -1.30
N TYR A 152 6.54 -9.60 -0.63
CA TYR A 152 7.00 -8.31 -0.10
C TYR A 152 6.89 -8.15 1.41
N ASP A 153 6.15 -9.00 2.12
CA ASP A 153 6.21 -9.02 3.59
C ASP A 153 7.56 -9.60 4.02
N ILE A 154 8.31 -8.83 4.82
CA ILE A 154 9.64 -9.22 5.32
C ILE A 154 9.61 -10.49 6.18
N MET A 155 8.45 -10.85 6.75
CA MET A 155 8.28 -12.09 7.51
C MET A 155 8.10 -13.32 6.62
N LEU A 156 7.66 -13.14 5.36
CA LEU A 156 7.34 -14.23 4.44
C LEU A 156 8.39 -14.38 3.33
N THR A 157 8.89 -13.25 2.83
CA THR A 157 9.75 -13.23 1.65
C THR A 157 11.09 -13.92 1.88
N LYS A 158 11.48 -14.71 0.88
CA LYS A 158 12.81 -15.34 0.79
C LYS A 158 13.76 -14.57 -0.11
N ASP A 159 13.26 -13.55 -0.83
CA ASP A 159 14.05 -12.74 -1.73
C ASP A 159 14.92 -11.75 -0.95
N GLN A 160 16.24 -11.87 -1.11
CA GLN A 160 17.19 -11.00 -0.45
C GLN A 160 17.12 -9.57 -0.99
N ALA A 161 16.81 -9.38 -2.28
CA ALA A 161 16.69 -8.05 -2.87
C ALA A 161 15.52 -7.25 -2.26
N VAL A 162 14.41 -7.91 -1.93
CA VAL A 162 13.29 -7.28 -1.22
C VAL A 162 13.69 -6.87 0.20
N LYS A 163 14.41 -7.73 0.92
CA LYS A 163 14.92 -7.41 2.26
C LYS A 163 15.90 -6.23 2.22
N ASP A 164 16.76 -6.18 1.21
CA ASP A 164 17.72 -5.10 1.03
C ASP A 164 17.04 -3.79 0.63
N MET A 165 15.99 -3.84 -0.20
CA MET A 165 15.15 -2.69 -0.51
C MET A 165 14.60 -2.05 0.76
N PHE A 166 14.05 -2.83 1.70
CA PHE A 166 13.54 -2.27 2.97
C PHE A 166 14.65 -1.84 3.94
N ARG A 167 15.88 -2.31 3.78
CA ARG A 167 17.05 -1.79 4.54
C ARG A 167 17.54 -0.44 4.02
N ALA A 168 16.99 0.07 2.92
CA ALA A 168 17.34 1.36 2.35
C ALA A 168 17.32 2.47 3.41
N GLY A 169 18.40 3.24 3.45
CA GLY A 169 18.60 4.36 4.35
C GLY A 169 18.99 5.63 3.60
N PRO A 170 18.86 6.82 4.20
CA PRO A 170 19.36 8.03 3.58
C PRO A 170 20.88 7.89 3.44
N ALA A 171 21.39 8.20 2.24
CA ALA A 171 22.78 7.99 1.85
C ALA A 171 23.74 9.02 2.47
N GLY A 172 23.90 9.01 3.80
CA GLY A 172 25.17 9.40 4.42
C GLY A 172 25.15 10.21 5.71
N ILE A 173 23.99 10.63 6.24
CA ILE A 173 23.93 11.40 7.51
C ILE A 173 22.94 10.74 8.45
N ARG A 174 23.41 10.51 9.68
CA ARG A 174 22.65 9.93 10.80
C ARG A 174 21.51 10.90 11.15
N THR A 175 20.27 10.44 11.05
CA THR A 175 19.21 10.89 11.96
C THR A 175 19.16 9.97 13.17
#